data_AF-A0A522FM14-F1
#
_entry.id   AF-A0A522FM14-F1
#
_cell.length_a   1.000
_cell.length_b   1.000
_cell.length_c   1.000
_cell.angle_alpha   90.00
_cell.angle_beta   90.00
_cell.angle_gamma   90.00
#
_symmetry.space_group_name_H-M   'P 1'
#
loop_
_entity.id
_entity.type
_entity.pdbx_description
1 polymer ?
#
loop_
_entity_poly.entity_id
_entity_poly.type
_entity_poly.pdbx_seq_one_letter_code
_entity_poly.pdbx_strand_id
1 'polypeptide(L)'
;MRTLKHSIAALFVFAILFVAMPQRAEAQTTDSCWCIKDIKEIITGDTTLYGSWALDTCNIGIEGNCQELLRGMLSNPSSTVNYEARLYSKTRFEIWIDTILISRSSTTLTTFTWDDIDNRFIEIKQGLEDLENNYGEYSLIPLSSWENDSIGNRQIFGLDFENFVNIAEVLDFLYHINDSLSGNLYLHSKYDWLYTIDYLEENIQKEDIIIMINPNPVNDQLNINFDWNLAGDIELNIFDIQGNILEYKSIKCHFGKNNINIDFKNYLTGVYFLQILYKNEKISEAIFIKK
;
A
#
# COMPACT_ATOMS: atom_id res chain seq x y z
N MET A 1 -33.70 -31.57 -29.98
CA MET A 1 -32.28 -31.32 -29.64
C MET A 1 -31.77 -29.90 -29.99
N ARG A 2 -32.66 -28.89 -30.15
CA ARG A 2 -32.28 -27.48 -30.48
C ARG A 2 -32.33 -26.51 -29.28
N THR A 3 -32.91 -26.93 -28.15
CA THR A 3 -33.14 -26.07 -26.98
C THR A 3 -31.96 -26.03 -25.99
N LEU A 4 -31.13 -27.08 -25.94
CA LEU A 4 -30.02 -27.15 -24.97
C LEU A 4 -28.86 -26.18 -25.29
N LYS A 5 -28.63 -25.87 -26.58
CA LYS A 5 -27.55 -24.96 -27.00
C LYS A 5 -27.80 -23.50 -26.61
N HIS A 6 -29.07 -23.09 -26.50
CA HIS A 6 -29.41 -21.70 -26.13
C HIS A 6 -29.31 -21.48 -24.61
N SER A 7 -29.57 -22.51 -23.79
CA SER A 7 -29.42 -22.41 -22.32
C SER A 7 -27.96 -22.34 -21.87
N ILE A 8 -27.04 -23.02 -22.56
CA ILE A 8 -25.60 -22.96 -22.21
C ILE A 8 -25.00 -21.60 -22.58
N ALA A 9 -25.40 -21.02 -23.71
CA ALA A 9 -24.97 -19.68 -24.10
C ALA A 9 -25.48 -18.61 -23.11
N ALA A 10 -26.72 -18.73 -22.63
CA ALA A 10 -27.27 -17.80 -21.63
C ALA A 10 -26.54 -17.91 -20.27
N LEU A 11 -26.15 -19.12 -19.86
CA LEU A 11 -25.36 -19.34 -18.63
C LEU A 11 -23.95 -18.76 -18.73
N PHE A 12 -23.31 -18.84 -19.91
CA PHE A 12 -21.99 -18.23 -20.12
C PHE A 12 -22.03 -16.70 -20.12
N VAL A 13 -23.07 -16.09 -20.69
CA VAL A 13 -23.22 -14.62 -20.67
C VAL A 13 -23.49 -14.11 -19.25
N PHE A 14 -24.24 -14.86 -18.43
CA PHE A 14 -24.44 -14.52 -17.02
C PHE A 14 -23.16 -14.66 -16.17
N ALA A 15 -22.34 -15.67 -16.44
CA ALA A 15 -21.07 -15.86 -15.74
C ALA A 15 -20.05 -14.75 -16.05
N ILE A 16 -19.99 -14.30 -17.31
CA ILE A 16 -19.09 -13.20 -17.72
C ILE A 16 -19.53 -11.87 -17.11
N LEU A 17 -20.84 -11.62 -16.99
CA LEU A 17 -21.36 -10.42 -16.34
C LEU A 17 -21.10 -10.38 -14.82
N PHE A 18 -20.97 -11.54 -14.16
CA PHE A 18 -20.63 -11.59 -12.72
C PHE A 18 -19.13 -11.49 -12.43
N VAL A 19 -18.27 -11.90 -13.36
CA VAL A 19 -16.79 -11.82 -13.19
C VAL A 19 -16.24 -10.45 -13.63
N ALA A 20 -16.96 -9.72 -14.48
CA ALA A 20 -16.55 -8.41 -14.99
C ALA A 20 -17.09 -7.20 -14.21
N MET A 21 -17.87 -7.41 -13.15
CA MET A 21 -18.16 -6.31 -12.23
C MET A 21 -16.95 -6.15 -11.30
N PRO A 22 -16.22 -5.02 -11.34
CA PRO A 22 -15.30 -4.73 -10.27
C PRO A 22 -16.14 -4.75 -9.00
N GLN A 23 -15.81 -5.64 -8.06
CA GLN A 23 -16.17 -5.41 -6.68
C GLN A 23 -15.45 -4.13 -6.31
N ARG A 24 -16.10 -2.98 -6.53
CA ARG A 24 -15.83 -1.81 -5.72
C ARG A 24 -15.93 -2.34 -4.31
N ALA A 25 -14.82 -2.28 -3.58
CA ALA A 25 -14.88 -2.36 -2.14
C ALA A 25 -15.96 -1.35 -1.73
N GLU A 26 -17.16 -1.84 -1.43
CA GLU A 26 -18.10 -1.04 -0.69
C GLU A 26 -17.34 -0.73 0.59
N ALA A 27 -17.02 0.56 0.76
CA ALA A 27 -16.51 1.07 2.02
C ALA A 27 -17.37 0.42 3.10
N GLN A 28 -16.74 -0.45 3.91
CA GLN A 28 -17.43 -1.18 4.97
C GLN A 28 -18.26 -0.16 5.73
N THR A 29 -19.57 -0.34 5.70
CA THR A 29 -20.48 0.53 6.42
C THR A 29 -20.10 0.43 7.89
N THR A 30 -19.64 1.55 8.44
CA THR A 30 -19.30 1.76 9.84
C THR A 30 -20.35 1.13 10.73
N ASP A 31 -20.08 -0.01 11.37
CA ASP A 31 -20.81 -0.46 12.57
C ASP A 31 -20.16 -1.72 13.16
N SER A 32 -19.19 -1.50 14.05
CA SER A 32 -18.90 -2.24 15.31
C SER A 32 -17.42 -2.34 15.65
N CYS A 33 -16.51 -2.21 14.67
CA CYS A 33 -15.06 -2.35 14.87
C CYS A 33 -14.27 -1.04 14.89
N TRP A 34 -14.91 0.09 14.58
CA TRP A 34 -14.22 1.35 14.40
C TRP A 34 -14.37 2.20 15.65
N CYS A 35 -13.25 2.49 16.30
CA CYS A 35 -13.20 3.54 17.30
C CYS A 35 -12.88 4.86 16.63
N ILE A 36 -13.92 5.51 16.13
CA ILE A 36 -13.79 6.83 15.50
C ILE A 36 -13.88 7.89 16.59
N LYS A 37 -12.90 8.79 16.63
CA LYS A 37 -13.02 9.99 17.45
C LYS A 37 -12.42 11.20 16.73
N ASP A 38 -13.20 12.27 16.69
CA ASP A 38 -12.69 13.60 16.39
C ASP A 38 -11.86 14.06 17.57
N ILE A 39 -10.57 13.79 17.52
CA ILE A 39 -9.67 14.23 18.56
C ILE A 39 -9.13 15.59 18.17
N LYS A 40 -9.83 16.63 18.65
CA LYS A 40 -9.46 18.02 18.38
C LYS A 40 -8.08 18.38 18.91
N GLU A 41 -7.59 17.66 19.93
CA GLU A 41 -6.28 17.88 20.52
C GLU A 41 -5.85 16.64 21.33
N ILE A 42 -4.76 15.98 20.94
CA ILE A 42 -3.96 15.20 21.89
C ILE A 42 -2.62 15.89 22.01
N ILE A 43 -2.26 16.18 23.27
CA ILE A 43 -0.93 16.61 23.66
C ILE A 43 -0.15 15.35 24.01
N THR A 44 0.77 14.96 23.12
CA THR A 44 1.76 13.89 23.37
C THR A 44 3.12 14.55 23.59
N GLY A 45 3.47 14.85 24.84
CA GLY A 45 4.70 15.59 25.15
C GLY A 45 4.69 17.00 24.55
N ASP A 46 5.69 17.34 23.73
CA ASP A 46 5.86 18.65 23.07
C ASP A 46 5.11 18.78 21.71
N THR A 47 4.18 17.87 21.43
CA THR A 47 3.45 17.84 20.15
C THR A 47 1.94 17.87 20.35
N THR A 48 1.27 18.67 19.53
CA THR A 48 -0.19 18.76 19.44
C THR A 48 -0.63 18.11 18.14
N LEU A 49 -1.36 17.00 18.24
CA LEU A 49 -1.95 16.31 17.09
C LEU A 49 -3.31 16.93 16.74
N TYR A 50 -3.52 17.28 15.47
CA TYR A 50 -4.79 17.82 14.96
C TYR A 50 -5.38 16.90 13.88
N GLY A 51 -6.59 16.37 14.14
CA GLY A 51 -7.46 15.78 13.12
C GLY A 51 -8.34 14.63 13.63
N SER A 52 -9.06 13.98 12.71
CA SER A 52 -9.96 12.87 13.03
C SER A 52 -9.19 11.55 12.92
N TRP A 53 -9.17 10.80 14.02
CA TRP A 53 -8.48 9.52 14.11
C TRP A 53 -9.50 8.40 14.25
N ALA A 54 -9.21 7.30 13.58
CA ALA A 54 -9.98 6.09 13.71
C ALA A 54 -9.03 4.94 14.03
N LEU A 55 -9.36 4.17 15.05
CA LEU A 55 -8.68 2.93 15.31
C LEU A 55 -9.56 1.79 14.80
N ASP A 56 -9.01 0.96 13.91
CA ASP A 56 -9.63 -0.31 13.56
C ASP A 56 -9.25 -1.34 14.61
N THR A 57 -10.26 -1.85 15.29
CA THR A 57 -10.14 -2.77 16.41
C THR A 57 -10.78 -4.11 16.10
N CYS A 58 -11.11 -4.41 14.84
CA CYS A 58 -11.87 -5.60 14.45
C CYS A 58 -11.28 -6.92 15.00
N ASN A 59 -9.95 -6.99 15.15
CA ASN A 59 -9.26 -8.18 15.66
C ASN A 59 -8.80 -8.06 17.12
N ILE A 60 -9.19 -6.99 17.82
CA ILE A 60 -8.70 -6.72 19.16
C ILE A 60 -9.83 -6.85 20.16
N GLY A 61 -9.67 -7.81 21.09
CA GLY A 61 -10.42 -7.81 22.34
C GLY A 61 -9.98 -6.62 23.19
N ILE A 62 -10.71 -5.50 23.13
CA ILE A 62 -10.39 -4.33 23.93
C ILE A 62 -10.96 -4.51 25.34
N GLU A 63 -10.08 -4.81 26.31
CA GLU A 63 -10.38 -4.63 27.73
C GLU A 63 -10.09 -3.17 28.12
N GLY A 64 -10.99 -2.24 27.81
CA GLY A 64 -10.80 -0.82 28.16
C GLY A 64 -11.63 0.18 27.37
N ASN A 65 -11.50 1.47 27.72
CA ASN A 65 -12.08 2.56 26.92
C ASN A 65 -11.19 2.81 25.70
N CYS A 66 -11.78 2.74 24.51
CA CYS A 66 -11.05 2.91 23.26
C CYS A 66 -10.29 4.25 23.15
N GLN A 67 -10.73 5.28 23.86
CA GLN A 67 -10.01 6.54 23.95
C GLN A 67 -8.65 6.41 24.65
N GLU A 68 -8.55 5.62 25.71
CA GLU A 68 -7.28 5.40 26.42
C GLU A 68 -6.34 4.54 25.57
N LEU A 69 -6.87 3.57 24.81
CA LEU A 69 -6.09 2.78 23.86
C LEU A 69 -5.51 3.67 22.75
N LEU A 70 -6.36 4.47 22.10
CA LEU A 70 -5.94 5.40 21.05
C LEU A 70 -4.96 6.45 21.59
N ARG A 71 -5.18 6.99 22.80
CA ARG A 71 -4.24 7.90 23.45
C ARG A 71 -2.91 7.21 23.77
N GLY A 72 -2.94 5.97 24.24
CA GLY A 72 -1.77 5.13 24.50
C GLY A 72 -0.93 4.95 23.24
N MET A 73 -1.56 4.50 22.15
CA MET A 73 -0.92 4.34 20.83
C MET A 73 -0.29 5.63 20.33
N LEU A 74 -1.02 6.75 20.40
CA LEU A 74 -0.52 8.04 19.94
C LEU A 74 0.64 8.56 20.81
N SER A 75 0.61 8.30 22.13
CA SER A 75 1.62 8.75 23.08
C SER A 75 2.89 7.89 23.13
N ASN A 76 2.79 6.60 22.82
CA ASN A 76 3.89 5.65 22.87
C ASN A 76 3.68 4.50 21.87
N PRO A 77 3.89 4.75 20.56
CA PRO A 77 3.59 3.79 19.50
C PRO A 77 4.36 2.46 19.63
N SER A 78 5.57 2.51 20.17
CA SER A 78 6.43 1.34 20.38
C SER A 78 5.97 0.42 21.52
N SER A 79 5.01 0.85 22.35
CA SER A 79 4.46 0.03 23.44
C SER A 79 3.20 -0.76 23.05
N THR A 80 2.63 -0.49 21.87
CA THR A 80 1.36 -1.07 21.41
C THR A 80 1.54 -2.22 20.41
N VAL A 81 2.77 -2.71 20.28
CA VAL A 81 3.26 -3.76 19.36
C VAL A 81 2.50 -5.08 19.46
N ASN A 82 1.75 -5.33 20.54
CA ASN A 82 0.98 -6.56 20.72
C ASN A 82 -0.45 -6.49 20.18
N TYR A 83 -0.87 -5.37 19.59
CA TYR A 83 -2.20 -5.22 19.04
C TYR A 83 -2.08 -5.09 17.52
N GLU A 84 -2.79 -5.95 16.77
CA GLU A 84 -3.00 -5.85 15.31
C GLU A 84 -3.79 -4.58 14.90
N ALA A 85 -3.67 -3.50 15.68
CA ALA A 85 -4.50 -2.31 15.61
C ALA A 85 -4.01 -1.47 14.45
N ARG A 86 -4.88 -1.22 13.48
CA ARG A 86 -4.57 -0.35 12.35
C ARG A 86 -5.06 1.05 12.68
N LEU A 87 -4.14 2.00 12.60
CA LEU A 87 -4.45 3.40 12.84
C LEU A 87 -4.81 4.06 11.52
N TYR A 88 -6.08 4.42 11.41
CA TYR A 88 -6.61 5.19 10.30
C TYR A 88 -6.71 6.65 10.68
N SER A 89 -6.48 7.51 9.72
CA SER A 89 -6.65 8.93 9.94
C SER A 89 -7.16 9.66 8.72
N LYS A 90 -7.96 10.69 8.99
CA LYS A 90 -8.29 11.76 8.07
C LYS A 90 -7.54 13.04 8.47
N THR A 91 -6.34 12.88 9.01
CA THR A 91 -5.47 14.00 9.43
C THR A 91 -4.61 14.48 8.28
N ARG A 92 -4.19 15.72 8.42
CA ARG A 92 -3.16 16.31 7.57
C ARG A 92 -1.78 15.72 7.91
N PHE A 93 -1.07 15.19 6.93
CA PHE A 93 0.33 14.77 7.06
C PHE A 93 1.26 15.85 6.57
N GLU A 94 2.26 16.27 7.34
CA GLU A 94 3.23 17.26 6.86
C GLU A 94 4.35 16.59 6.08
N ILE A 95 4.55 17.00 4.83
CA ILE A 95 5.66 16.60 3.97
C ILE A 95 6.37 17.83 3.45
N TRP A 96 7.66 17.71 3.17
CA TRP A 96 8.46 18.81 2.67
C TRP A 96 8.78 18.54 1.22
N ILE A 97 8.33 19.46 0.38
CA ILE A 97 8.53 19.41 -1.05
C ILE A 97 9.36 20.66 -1.40
N ASP A 98 10.45 20.47 -2.13
CA ASP A 98 11.20 21.59 -2.66
C ASP A 98 10.30 22.46 -3.54
N THR A 99 10.25 23.78 -3.30
CA THR A 99 9.32 24.68 -4.00
C THR A 99 9.54 24.71 -5.51
N ILE A 100 10.75 24.35 -5.95
CA ILE A 100 11.14 24.27 -7.35
C ILE A 100 10.37 23.14 -8.08
N LEU A 101 9.80 22.20 -7.32
CA LEU A 101 9.02 21.07 -7.81
C LEU A 101 7.62 21.47 -8.28
N ILE A 102 7.10 22.65 -7.90
CA ILE A 102 5.75 23.08 -8.28
C ILE A 102 5.82 24.09 -9.42
N SER A 103 4.98 23.89 -10.44
CA SER A 103 4.90 24.78 -11.59
C SER A 103 4.66 26.23 -11.16
N ARG A 104 5.55 27.16 -11.54
CA ARG A 104 5.49 28.60 -11.18
C ARG A 104 4.16 29.30 -11.49
N SER A 105 3.31 28.71 -12.31
CA SER A 105 1.98 29.25 -12.63
C SER A 105 0.95 29.12 -11.49
N SER A 106 1.25 28.36 -10.44
CA SER A 106 0.27 27.94 -9.42
C SER A 106 0.34 28.71 -8.09
N THR A 107 1.12 29.80 -8.01
CA THR A 107 1.41 30.52 -6.75
C THR A 107 0.20 31.19 -6.07
N THR A 108 -0.99 31.14 -6.68
CA THR A 108 -2.26 31.59 -6.10
C THR A 108 -3.13 30.46 -5.56
N LEU A 109 -2.77 29.20 -5.78
CA LEU A 109 -3.56 28.06 -5.33
C LEU A 109 -3.38 27.85 -3.82
N THR A 110 -4.50 27.61 -3.14
CA THR A 110 -4.54 27.24 -1.72
C THR A 110 -4.42 25.73 -1.51
N THR A 111 -4.53 24.95 -2.58
CA THR A 111 -4.51 23.49 -2.61
C THR A 111 -3.90 23.03 -3.94
N PHE A 112 -3.02 22.04 -3.90
CA PHE A 112 -2.38 21.43 -5.06
C PHE A 112 -2.69 19.93 -5.10
N THR A 113 -2.51 19.33 -6.26
CA THR A 113 -2.55 17.87 -6.48
C THR A 113 -1.20 17.41 -7.01
N TRP A 114 -1.02 16.11 -7.19
CA TRP A 114 0.18 15.57 -7.85
C TRP A 114 0.36 16.12 -9.28
N ASP A 115 -0.73 16.50 -9.97
CA ASP A 115 -0.65 17.00 -11.35
C ASP A 115 0.02 18.38 -11.44
N ASP A 116 -0.05 19.18 -10.37
CA ASP A 116 0.55 20.51 -10.27
C ASP A 116 2.10 20.48 -10.15
N ILE A 117 2.66 19.29 -9.97
CA ILE A 117 4.11 19.07 -9.92
C ILE A 117 4.69 19.24 -11.32
N ASP A 118 5.79 19.99 -11.39
CA ASP A 118 6.51 20.29 -12.61
C ASP A 118 6.98 18.98 -13.27
N ASN A 119 6.69 18.84 -14.57
CA ASN A 119 6.99 17.63 -15.34
C ASN A 119 8.50 17.28 -15.41
N ARG A 120 9.40 18.17 -14.96
CA ARG A 120 10.81 17.86 -14.76
C ARG A 120 11.06 16.84 -13.62
N PHE A 121 10.06 16.60 -12.78
CA PHE A 121 10.11 15.69 -11.63
C PHE A 121 9.11 14.55 -11.80
N ILE A 122 9.23 13.84 -12.93
CA ILE A 122 8.28 12.80 -13.34
C ILE A 122 8.17 11.68 -12.31
N GLU A 123 9.27 11.33 -11.64
CA GLU A 123 9.28 10.27 -10.63
C GLU A 123 8.50 10.67 -9.38
N ILE A 124 8.61 11.93 -8.94
CA ILE A 124 7.85 12.47 -7.79
C ILE A 124 6.37 12.51 -8.15
N LYS A 125 6.06 13.02 -9.34
CA LYS A 125 4.71 13.10 -9.87
C LYS A 125 4.06 11.72 -9.93
N GLN A 126 4.76 10.72 -10.49
CA GLN A 126 4.28 9.35 -10.54
C GLN A 126 4.10 8.75 -9.16
N GLY A 127 5.04 8.93 -8.23
CA GLY A 127 4.90 8.40 -6.87
C GLY A 127 3.69 8.99 -6.15
N LEU A 128 3.44 10.28 -6.34
CA LEU A 128 2.30 10.98 -5.75
C LEU A 128 0.97 10.67 -6.46
N GLU A 129 0.98 10.34 -7.76
CA GLU A 129 -0.16 9.75 -8.48
C GLU A 129 -0.45 8.33 -7.96
N ASP A 130 0.58 7.50 -7.78
CA ASP A 130 0.46 6.14 -7.24
C ASP A 130 -0.08 6.18 -5.80
N LEU A 131 0.30 7.18 -5.00
CA LEU A 131 -0.27 7.41 -3.67
C LEU A 131 -1.79 7.62 -3.75
N GLU A 132 -2.24 8.47 -4.67
CA GLU A 132 -3.67 8.74 -4.88
C GLU A 132 -4.42 7.48 -5.34
N ASN A 133 -3.83 6.73 -6.28
CA ASN A 133 -4.42 5.49 -6.79
C ASN A 133 -4.56 4.42 -5.71
N ASN A 134 -3.62 4.35 -4.76
CA ASN A 134 -3.60 3.34 -3.71
C ASN A 134 -4.44 3.72 -2.48
N TYR A 135 -4.44 5.00 -2.08
CA TYR A 135 -5.01 5.44 -0.80
C TYR A 135 -6.16 6.44 -0.95
N GLY A 136 -6.47 6.87 -2.17
CA GLY A 136 -7.57 7.78 -2.51
C GLY A 136 -7.14 9.24 -2.67
N GLU A 137 -8.09 10.05 -3.11
CA GLU A 137 -7.90 11.48 -3.41
C GLU A 137 -7.36 12.24 -2.19
N TYR A 138 -6.37 13.10 -2.45
CA TYR A 138 -5.80 14.00 -1.45
C TYR A 138 -5.47 15.38 -2.06
N SER A 139 -5.28 16.34 -1.17
CA SER A 139 -4.79 17.68 -1.52
C SER A 139 -3.50 17.99 -0.79
N LEU A 140 -2.56 18.62 -1.48
CA LEU A 140 -1.36 19.24 -0.92
C LEU A 140 -1.67 20.68 -0.52
N ILE A 141 -1.54 21.01 0.75
CA ILE A 141 -1.89 22.32 1.30
C ILE A 141 -0.61 23.01 1.75
N PRO A 142 -0.21 24.15 1.16
CA PRO A 142 0.99 24.85 1.58
C PRO A 142 0.83 25.33 3.03
N LEU A 143 1.78 25.00 3.89
CA LEU A 143 1.85 25.46 5.28
C LEU A 143 2.78 26.68 5.38
N SER A 144 2.54 27.59 6.33
CA SER A 144 3.17 28.93 6.36
C SER A 144 4.68 28.96 6.62
N SER A 145 5.30 27.81 6.83
CA SER A 145 6.73 27.65 7.15
C SER A 145 7.55 27.47 5.87
N TRP A 146 8.43 28.44 5.65
CA TRP A 146 9.48 28.40 4.65
C TRP A 146 10.79 28.24 5.39
N GLU A 147 11.55 27.19 5.09
CA GLU A 147 12.96 27.14 5.47
C GLU A 147 13.80 27.52 4.25
N ASN A 148 14.63 28.53 4.44
CA ASN A 148 15.70 28.86 3.50
C ASN A 148 16.94 28.14 3.98
N ASP A 149 17.35 27.11 3.25
CA ASP A 149 18.62 26.43 3.50
C ASP A 149 19.52 26.48 2.26
N SER A 150 20.67 25.80 2.33
CA SER A 150 21.67 25.78 1.27
C SER A 150 21.21 25.10 -0.02
N ILE A 151 20.07 24.41 -0.03
CA ILE A 151 19.55 23.62 -1.15
C ILE A 151 18.42 24.38 -1.89
N GLY A 152 17.75 25.33 -1.23
CA GLY A 152 16.77 26.22 -1.86
C GLY A 152 15.65 26.65 -0.91
N ASN A 153 14.58 27.21 -1.47
CA ASN A 153 13.35 27.46 -0.72
C ASN A 153 12.58 26.12 -0.62
N ARG A 154 12.43 25.57 0.58
CA ARG A 154 11.53 24.44 0.80
C ARG A 154 10.17 24.93 1.27
N GLN A 155 9.12 24.26 0.80
CA GLN A 155 7.75 24.54 1.23
C GLN A 155 7.20 23.29 1.89
N ILE A 156 6.67 23.47 3.09
CA ILE A 156 5.95 22.40 3.75
C ILE A 156 4.56 22.32 3.14
N PHE A 157 4.15 21.11 2.79
CA PHE A 157 2.79 20.78 2.37
C PHE A 157 2.17 19.84 3.38
N GLY A 158 0.90 20.09 3.72
CA GLY A 158 0.06 19.08 4.33
C GLY A 158 -0.58 18.21 3.26
N LEU A 159 -0.44 16.88 3.27
CA LEU A 159 -1.35 15.98 2.57
C LEU A 159 -2.64 15.88 3.37
N ASP A 160 -3.76 16.22 2.75
CA ASP A 160 -5.10 16.17 3.33
C ASP A 160 -5.93 15.17 2.51
N PHE A 161 -6.17 13.99 3.06
CA PHE A 161 -6.93 12.93 2.38
C PHE A 161 -8.44 13.13 2.55
N GLU A 162 -9.22 12.87 1.50
CA GLU A 162 -10.68 12.98 1.58
C GLU A 162 -11.30 11.90 2.49
N ASN A 163 -10.65 10.73 2.58
CA ASN A 163 -11.11 9.56 3.32
C ASN A 163 -10.11 9.17 4.43
N PHE A 164 -10.55 8.29 5.34
CA PHE A 164 -9.66 7.68 6.32
C PHE A 164 -8.66 6.75 5.61
N VAL A 165 -7.37 6.98 5.83
CA VAL A 165 -6.28 6.17 5.27
C VAL A 165 -5.47 5.51 6.38
N ASN A 166 -4.96 4.31 6.12
CA ASN A 166 -4.04 3.64 7.05
C ASN A 166 -2.72 4.42 7.07
N ILE A 167 -2.40 5.01 8.21
CA ILE A 167 -1.26 5.93 8.34
C ILE A 167 0.05 5.20 8.15
N ALA A 168 0.17 3.99 8.70
CA ALA A 168 1.41 3.22 8.62
C ALA A 168 1.74 2.91 7.16
N GLU A 169 0.74 2.50 6.37
CA GLU A 169 0.90 2.19 4.95
C GLU A 169 1.23 3.43 4.11
N VAL A 170 0.56 4.57 4.37
CA VAL A 170 0.86 5.83 3.68
C VAL A 170 2.28 6.31 3.99
N LEU A 171 2.71 6.25 5.26
CA LEU A 171 4.06 6.65 5.65
C LEU A 171 5.12 5.74 5.05
N ASP A 172 4.90 4.42 5.09
CA ASP A 172 5.79 3.43 4.48
C ASP A 172 5.93 3.68 2.97
N PHE A 173 4.82 3.91 2.30
CA PHE A 173 4.79 4.20 0.87
C PHE A 173 5.56 5.49 0.53
N LEU A 174 5.32 6.56 1.29
CA LEU A 174 6.04 7.83 1.10
C LEU A 174 7.54 7.70 1.38
N TYR A 175 7.93 6.85 2.32
CA TYR A 175 9.34 6.56 2.63
C TYR A 175 10.05 5.90 1.44
N HIS A 176 9.42 4.86 0.86
CA HIS A 176 9.94 4.16 -0.32
C HIS A 176 9.99 5.05 -1.57
N ILE A 177 9.05 6.00 -1.70
CA ILE A 177 9.13 7.04 -2.72
C ILE A 177 10.37 7.92 -2.50
N ASN A 178 10.61 8.40 -1.28
CA ASN A 178 11.75 9.29 -1.01
C ASN A 178 13.12 8.63 -1.32
N ASP A 179 13.31 7.38 -0.94
CA ASP A 179 14.54 6.62 -1.23
C ASP A 179 14.82 6.54 -2.74
N SER A 180 13.76 6.35 -3.54
CA SER A 180 13.84 6.32 -5.00
C SER A 180 14.17 7.68 -5.62
N LEU A 181 13.93 8.78 -4.89
CA LEU A 181 14.02 10.16 -5.37
C LEU A 181 15.30 10.89 -4.93
N SER A 182 16.28 10.19 -4.36
CA SER A 182 17.56 10.78 -3.92
C SER A 182 17.40 11.97 -2.96
N GLY A 183 16.34 11.98 -2.14
CA GLY A 183 16.15 12.98 -1.10
C GLY A 183 15.39 14.26 -1.50
N ASN A 184 14.71 14.31 -2.64
CA ASN A 184 13.90 15.50 -3.01
C ASN A 184 12.54 15.58 -2.29
N LEU A 185 12.15 14.54 -1.54
CA LEU A 185 10.92 14.49 -0.74
C LEU A 185 11.28 14.23 0.72
N TYR A 186 11.44 15.27 1.52
CA TYR A 186 11.72 15.07 2.93
C TYR A 186 10.41 14.84 3.68
N LEU A 187 10.22 13.64 4.21
CA LEU A 187 9.26 13.42 5.27
C LEU A 187 9.81 14.09 6.53
N HIS A 188 9.43 15.34 6.77
CA HIS A 188 9.60 15.95 8.09
C HIS A 188 8.51 15.40 8.99
N SER A 189 8.65 14.15 9.32
CA SER A 189 7.93 13.62 10.42
C SER A 189 8.55 14.27 11.66
N LYS A 190 7.83 15.17 12.34
CA LYS A 190 8.07 15.52 13.75
C LYS A 190 7.79 14.30 14.67
N TYR A 191 7.98 13.11 14.13
CA TYR A 191 7.53 11.82 14.59
C TYR A 191 8.72 10.89 14.45
N ASP A 192 9.34 10.55 15.58
CA ASP A 192 10.27 9.40 15.72
C ASP A 192 9.59 8.04 15.40
N TRP A 193 8.44 8.06 14.73
CA TRP A 193 7.64 6.91 14.34
C TRP A 193 8.28 6.13 13.20
N LEU A 194 9.03 6.80 12.30
CA LEU A 194 9.77 6.10 11.24
C LEU A 194 10.85 5.16 11.79
N TYR A 195 11.53 5.55 12.89
CA TYR A 195 12.47 4.66 13.58
C TYR A 195 11.77 3.44 14.21
N THR A 196 10.47 3.56 14.50
CA THR A 196 9.64 2.45 14.95
C THR A 196 9.24 1.57 13.77
N ILE A 197 9.01 2.12 12.57
CA ILE A 197 8.67 1.33 11.36
C ILE A 197 9.85 0.45 10.91
N ASP A 198 11.10 0.96 10.87
CA ASP A 198 12.29 0.13 10.59
C ASP A 198 12.46 -1.00 11.62
N TYR A 199 12.21 -0.71 12.90
CA TYR A 199 12.22 -1.72 13.97
C TYR A 199 11.02 -2.70 13.87
N LEU A 200 9.90 -2.26 13.30
CA LEU A 200 8.73 -3.09 13.05
C LEU A 200 8.92 -3.95 11.80
N GLU A 201 9.62 -3.53 10.75
CA GLU A 201 9.95 -4.39 9.60
C GLU A 201 10.73 -5.64 10.00
N GLU A 202 11.64 -5.52 10.98
CA GLU A 202 12.37 -6.67 11.52
C GLU A 202 11.51 -7.57 12.43
N ASN A 203 10.37 -7.09 12.95
CA ASN A 203 9.56 -7.77 13.96
C ASN A 203 8.10 -8.08 13.55
N ILE A 204 7.62 -7.59 12.41
CA ILE A 204 6.36 -8.04 11.80
C ILE A 204 6.59 -9.50 11.45
N GLN A 205 5.86 -10.39 12.13
CA GLN A 205 5.73 -11.78 11.72
C GLN A 205 5.36 -11.76 10.24
N LYS A 206 6.32 -12.17 9.40
CA LYS A 206 6.18 -12.20 7.95
C LYS A 206 5.00 -13.10 7.65
N GLU A 207 3.83 -12.52 7.41
CA GLU A 207 2.65 -13.32 7.09
C GLU A 207 2.93 -14.02 5.77
N ASP A 208 2.74 -15.34 5.75
CA ASP A 208 2.81 -16.12 4.52
C ASP A 208 1.81 -15.51 3.53
N ILE A 209 2.30 -14.97 2.42
CA ILE A 209 1.41 -14.41 1.41
C ILE A 209 0.67 -15.53 0.68
N ILE A 210 -0.64 -15.34 0.54
CA ILE A 210 -1.50 -16.29 -0.16
C ILE A 210 -1.33 -16.08 -1.67
N ILE A 211 -0.72 -17.06 -2.33
CA ILE A 211 -0.54 -17.05 -3.78
C ILE A 211 -1.70 -17.79 -4.46
N MET A 212 -2.35 -17.12 -5.39
CA MET A 212 -3.35 -17.69 -6.28
C MET A 212 -2.78 -17.94 -7.68
N ILE A 213 -2.61 -19.21 -8.02
CA ILE A 213 -2.12 -19.65 -9.33
C ILE A 213 -3.28 -20.09 -10.22
N ASN A 214 -3.37 -19.52 -11.42
CA ASN A 214 -4.34 -19.96 -12.43
C ASN A 214 -3.78 -19.89 -13.87
N PRO A 215 -4.18 -20.80 -14.76
CA PRO A 215 -4.88 -22.05 -14.47
C PRO A 215 -3.92 -23.09 -13.84
N ASN A 216 -4.47 -23.95 -12.98
CA ASN A 216 -3.79 -25.15 -12.50
C ASN A 216 -4.72 -26.36 -12.74
N PRO A 217 -4.41 -27.28 -13.67
CA PRO A 217 -3.14 -27.37 -14.42
C PRO A 217 -2.94 -26.30 -15.51
N VAL A 218 -1.68 -25.91 -15.74
CA VAL A 218 -1.26 -24.92 -16.74
C VAL A 218 -1.07 -25.56 -18.12
N ASN A 219 -1.45 -24.83 -19.18
CA ASN A 219 -1.15 -25.17 -20.56
C ASN A 219 -0.01 -24.29 -21.09
N ASP A 220 -0.29 -23.03 -21.42
CA ASP A 220 0.70 -22.16 -22.07
C ASP A 220 1.07 -20.94 -21.23
N GLN A 221 0.17 -20.45 -20.37
CA GLN A 221 0.41 -19.25 -19.56
C GLN A 221 -0.01 -19.49 -18.12
N LEU A 222 0.84 -19.09 -17.18
CA LEU A 222 0.60 -19.11 -15.75
C LEU A 222 0.38 -17.69 -15.26
N ASN A 223 -0.76 -17.43 -14.63
CA ASN A 223 -1.02 -16.21 -13.88
C ASN A 223 -0.84 -16.46 -12.40
N ILE A 224 -0.11 -15.58 -11.74
CA ILE A 224 0.17 -15.61 -10.32
C ILE A 224 -0.37 -14.32 -9.74
N ASN A 225 -1.30 -14.44 -8.80
CA ASN A 225 -1.93 -13.29 -8.13
C ASN A 225 -1.68 -13.39 -6.64
N PHE A 226 -1.31 -12.29 -6.02
CA PHE A 226 -1.14 -12.19 -4.57
C PHE A 226 -1.37 -10.75 -4.13
N ASP A 227 -1.80 -10.60 -2.89
CA ASP A 227 -1.86 -9.31 -2.21
C ASP A 227 -0.56 -9.14 -1.41
N TRP A 228 0.10 -8.02 -1.59
CA TRP A 228 1.37 -7.68 -0.97
C TRP A 228 1.17 -6.41 -0.14
N ASN A 229 1.54 -6.44 1.13
CA ASN A 229 1.37 -5.31 2.06
C ASN A 229 2.57 -4.36 2.09
N LEU A 230 3.56 -4.57 1.23
CA LEU A 230 4.74 -3.73 1.09
C LEU A 230 4.87 -3.29 -0.39
N ALA A 231 5.77 -2.36 -0.68
CA ALA A 231 6.23 -2.12 -2.04
C ALA A 231 7.71 -2.53 -2.13
N GLY A 232 8.15 -3.06 -3.28
CA GLY A 232 9.56 -3.41 -3.44
C GLY A 232 9.81 -4.56 -4.40
N ASP A 233 11.09 -4.90 -4.56
CA ASP A 233 11.51 -5.96 -5.46
C ASP A 233 11.44 -7.34 -4.77
N ILE A 234 10.74 -8.27 -5.40
CA ILE A 234 10.72 -9.69 -5.02
C ILE A 234 11.53 -10.51 -6.01
N GLU A 235 11.98 -11.69 -5.58
CA GLU A 235 12.55 -12.71 -6.47
C GLU A 235 11.54 -13.85 -6.63
N LEU A 236 11.23 -14.18 -7.88
CA LEU A 236 10.38 -15.29 -8.23
C LEU A 236 11.23 -16.42 -8.81
N ASN A 237 11.11 -17.59 -8.18
CA ASN A 237 11.81 -18.80 -8.59
C ASN A 237 10.80 -19.88 -8.99
N ILE A 238 11.09 -20.57 -10.09
CA ILE A 238 10.34 -21.77 -10.49
C ILE A 238 11.30 -22.93 -10.59
N PHE A 239 10.96 -24.04 -9.96
CA PHE A 239 11.75 -25.26 -9.98
C PHE A 239 10.91 -26.50 -10.30
N ASP A 240 11.56 -27.48 -10.93
CA ASP A 240 10.97 -28.79 -11.17
C ASP A 240 11.01 -29.69 -9.92
N ILE A 241 10.48 -30.90 -10.04
CA ILE A 241 10.47 -31.89 -8.95
C ILE A 241 11.87 -32.41 -8.57
N GLN A 242 12.89 -32.16 -9.40
CA GLN A 242 14.28 -32.45 -9.08
C GLN A 242 14.98 -31.27 -8.38
N GLY A 243 14.30 -30.13 -8.23
CA GLY A 243 14.84 -28.92 -7.63
C GLY A 243 15.70 -28.09 -8.58
N ASN A 244 15.68 -28.36 -9.90
CA ASN A 244 16.37 -27.52 -10.85
C ASN A 244 15.61 -26.20 -11.01
N ILE A 245 16.31 -25.07 -10.86
CA ILE A 245 15.74 -23.74 -11.13
C ILE A 245 15.62 -23.58 -12.65
N LEU A 246 14.39 -23.38 -13.11
CA LEU A 246 14.06 -23.20 -14.53
C LEU A 246 13.79 -21.73 -14.87
N GLU A 247 13.31 -20.95 -13.91
CA GLU A 247 13.07 -19.52 -14.04
C GLU A 247 13.54 -18.81 -12.78
N TYR A 248 14.17 -17.65 -12.97
CA TYR A 248 14.53 -16.68 -11.94
C TYR A 248 14.17 -15.29 -12.47
N LYS A 249 13.32 -14.56 -11.77
CA LYS A 249 12.96 -13.17 -12.11
C LYS A 249 12.97 -12.28 -10.88
N SER A 250 13.62 -11.12 -11.00
CA SER A 250 13.38 -10.00 -10.08
C SER A 250 12.20 -9.18 -10.61
N ILE A 251 11.20 -8.96 -9.76
CA ILE A 251 9.93 -8.33 -10.12
C ILE A 251 9.66 -7.22 -9.13
N LYS A 252 9.41 -6.01 -9.63
CA LYS A 252 8.96 -4.89 -8.81
C LYS A 252 7.48 -5.08 -8.47
N CYS A 253 7.19 -5.18 -7.19
CA CYS A 253 5.84 -5.30 -6.66
C CYS A 253 5.31 -3.97 -6.13
N HIS A 254 4.01 -3.81 -6.24
CA HIS A 254 3.27 -2.68 -5.72
C HIS A 254 2.52 -3.10 -4.45
N PHE A 255 2.18 -2.12 -3.62
CA PHE A 255 1.26 -2.34 -2.51
C PHE A 255 -0.11 -2.83 -3.03
N GLY A 256 -0.72 -3.78 -2.32
CA GLY A 256 -1.98 -4.42 -2.69
C GLY A 256 -1.81 -5.50 -3.76
N LYS A 257 -2.65 -5.45 -4.80
CA LYS A 257 -2.82 -6.54 -5.77
C LYS A 257 -1.67 -6.58 -6.78
N ASN A 258 -0.99 -7.72 -6.85
CA ASN A 258 0.05 -7.98 -7.84
C ASN A 258 -0.38 -9.11 -8.78
N ASN A 259 -0.06 -8.96 -10.07
CA ASN A 259 -0.30 -9.96 -11.09
C ASN A 259 0.97 -10.19 -11.92
N ILE A 260 1.41 -11.45 -11.98
CA ILE A 260 2.57 -11.88 -12.77
C ILE A 260 2.10 -12.92 -13.79
N ASN A 261 2.44 -12.69 -15.06
CA ASN A 261 2.20 -13.65 -16.13
C ASN A 261 3.53 -14.29 -16.59
N ILE A 262 3.55 -15.62 -16.69
CA ILE A 262 4.71 -16.39 -17.14
C ILE A 262 4.29 -17.26 -18.32
N ASP A 263 5.06 -17.18 -19.41
CA ASP A 263 4.94 -18.09 -20.55
C ASP A 263 5.50 -19.46 -20.18
N PHE A 264 4.62 -20.45 -20.12
CA PHE A 264 4.88 -21.83 -19.77
C PHE A 264 4.84 -22.78 -20.98
N LYS A 265 4.70 -22.26 -22.20
CA LYS A 265 4.49 -23.06 -23.42
C LYS A 265 5.58 -24.09 -23.69
N ASN A 266 6.82 -23.73 -23.39
CA ASN A 266 8.00 -24.58 -23.68
C ASN A 266 8.43 -25.45 -22.48
N TYR A 267 7.69 -25.41 -21.38
CA TYR A 267 7.96 -26.24 -20.20
C TYR A 267 7.44 -27.66 -20.43
N LEU A 268 8.18 -28.65 -19.91
CA LEU A 268 7.78 -30.06 -19.99
C LEU A 268 6.53 -30.34 -19.13
N THR A 269 5.77 -31.36 -19.47
CA THR A 269 4.68 -31.85 -18.61
C THR A 269 5.27 -32.33 -17.27
N GLY A 270 4.71 -31.86 -16.15
CA GLY A 270 5.29 -32.16 -14.85
C GLY A 270 4.68 -31.40 -13.68
N VAL A 271 5.22 -31.66 -12.49
CA VAL A 271 4.91 -30.92 -11.26
C VAL A 271 5.99 -29.86 -11.07
N TYR A 272 5.55 -28.65 -10.74
CA TYR A 272 6.39 -27.49 -10.56
C TYR A 272 6.11 -26.83 -9.21
N PHE A 273 7.13 -26.17 -8.70
CA PHE A 273 7.07 -25.36 -7.50
C PHE A 273 7.39 -23.93 -7.87
N LEU A 274 6.59 -23.00 -7.36
CA LEU A 274 6.82 -21.57 -7.40
C LEU A 274 7.22 -21.12 -6.01
N GLN A 275 8.26 -20.31 -5.92
CA GLN A 275 8.71 -19.67 -4.69
C GLN A 275 8.83 -18.18 -4.92
N ILE A 276 8.39 -17.41 -3.93
CA ILE A 276 8.65 -15.98 -3.87
C ILE A 276 9.58 -15.71 -2.69
N LEU A 277 10.62 -14.93 -2.94
CA LEU A 277 11.57 -14.42 -1.96
C LEU A 277 11.46 -12.89 -1.86
N TYR A 278 11.65 -12.36 -0.65
CA TYR A 278 11.84 -10.93 -0.41
C TYR A 278 13.02 -10.74 0.53
N LYS A 279 13.99 -9.90 0.15
CA LYS A 279 15.28 -9.72 0.86
C LYS A 279 15.98 -11.08 1.13
N ASN A 280 16.06 -11.96 0.12
CA ASN A 280 16.63 -13.33 0.19
C ASN A 280 15.92 -14.33 1.11
N GLU A 281 14.73 -14.01 1.60
CA GLU A 281 13.97 -14.89 2.48
C GLU A 281 12.68 -15.36 1.83
N LYS A 282 12.35 -16.64 2.00
CA LYS A 282 11.12 -17.23 1.47
C LYS A 282 9.91 -16.66 2.18
N ILE A 283 8.99 -16.10 1.39
CA ILE A 283 7.74 -15.50 1.87
C ILE A 283 6.51 -16.30 1.44
N SER A 284 6.61 -17.12 0.40
CA SER A 284 5.57 -18.08 0.03
C SER A 284 6.04 -19.09 -1.00
N GLU A 285 5.28 -20.17 -1.12
CA GLU A 285 5.53 -21.31 -1.99
C GLU A 285 4.22 -21.93 -2.46
N ALA A 286 4.16 -22.34 -3.72
CA ALA A 286 2.97 -22.95 -4.30
C ALA A 286 3.33 -24.06 -5.30
N ILE A 287 2.46 -25.08 -5.37
CA ILE A 287 2.64 -26.23 -6.28
C ILE A 287 1.60 -26.16 -7.39
N PHE A 288 2.04 -26.40 -8.62
CA PHE A 288 1.14 -26.47 -9.78
C PHE A 288 1.60 -27.52 -10.80
N ILE A 289 0.70 -27.88 -11.72
CA ILE A 289 0.91 -28.97 -12.67
C ILE A 289 0.89 -28.40 -14.09
N LYS A 290 1.88 -28.73 -14.93
CA LYS A 290 1.86 -28.49 -16.38
C LYS A 290 1.31 -29.74 -17.08
N LYS A 291 0.36 -29.53 -18.00
CA LYS A 291 -0.13 -30.58 -18.93
C LYS A 291 0.72 -30.69 -20.17
#